data_AF-A0A6A8V691-F1
#
_entry.id   AF-A0A6A8V691-F1
#
_cell.length_a   1.000
_cell.length_b   1.000
_cell.length_c   1.000
_cell.angle_alpha   90.00
_cell.angle_beta   90.00
_cell.angle_gamma   90.00
#
_symmetry.space_group_name_H-M   'P 1'
#
loop_
_entity.id
_entity.type
_entity.pdbx_description
1 polymer ?
#
loop_
_entity_poly.entity_id
_entity_poly.type
_entity_poly.pdbx_seq_one_letter_code
_entity_poly.pdbx_strand_id
1 'polypeptide(L)'
;MNNDVYEELEKLMSLFPDSFINRQLELILIPKTNTYFSLKDCFTKKDIISKVLMWCTRDIAKARPYQQQKRNIAFYVDNRMRLEKYLGTDINVDVVYHCLGNGINKELTHKFIDSGFNMEILYLEV
;
A
#
# COMPACT_ATOMS: atom_id res chain seq x y z
N MET A 1 -4.88 20.37 -2.01
CA MET A 1 -5.39 19.03 -1.67
C MET A 1 -6.74 19.21 -1.03
N ASN A 2 -7.71 18.38 -1.39
CA ASN A 2 -9.02 18.36 -0.73
C ASN A 2 -8.88 17.84 0.71
N ASN A 3 -9.80 18.18 1.62
CA ASN A 3 -9.71 17.79 3.04
C ASN A 3 -9.60 16.27 3.19
N ASP A 4 -10.35 15.52 2.37
CA ASP A 4 -10.36 14.05 2.35
C ASP A 4 -8.99 13.42 2.04
N VAL A 5 -8.15 14.09 1.24
CA VAL A 5 -6.81 13.56 0.91
C VAL A 5 -5.88 13.71 2.11
N TYR A 6 -6.00 14.83 2.84
CA TYR A 6 -5.22 15.06 4.05
C TYR A 6 -5.62 14.06 5.14
N GLU A 7 -6.92 13.87 5.38
CA GLU A 7 -7.42 12.90 6.35
C GLU A 7 -6.99 11.46 6.01
N GLU A 8 -7.01 11.08 4.73
CA GLU A 8 -6.55 9.75 4.32
C GLU A 8 -5.04 9.57 4.51
N LEU A 9 -4.24 10.60 4.22
CA LEU A 9 -2.80 10.59 4.50
C LEU A 9 -2.51 10.51 5.99
N GLU A 10 -3.21 11.28 6.82
CA GLU A 10 -3.07 11.24 8.27
C GLU A 10 -3.40 9.85 8.81
N LYS A 11 -4.51 9.26 8.36
CA LYS A 11 -4.89 7.88 8.71
C LYS A 11 -3.79 6.89 8.30
N LEU A 12 -3.30 6.95 7.06
CA LEU A 12 -2.25 6.06 6.57
C LEU A 12 -0.97 6.21 7.39
N MET A 13 -0.49 7.44 7.56
CA MET A 13 0.76 7.73 8.26
C MET A 13 0.70 7.39 9.76
N SER A 14 -0.48 7.48 10.39
CA SER A 14 -0.66 7.07 11.80
C SER A 14 -0.37 5.58 12.03
N LEU A 15 -0.60 4.73 11.01
CA LEU A 15 -0.33 3.29 11.06
C LEU A 15 1.10 2.93 10.64
N PHE A 16 1.79 3.86 9.96
CA PHE A 16 3.18 3.75 9.54
C PHE A 16 4.00 4.89 10.17
N PRO A 17 4.31 4.83 11.48
CA PRO A 17 4.78 5.98 12.25
C PRO A 17 6.14 6.55 11.81
N ASP A 18 6.96 5.76 11.10
CA ASP A 18 8.23 6.21 10.55
C ASP A 18 8.08 6.85 9.15
N SER A 19 6.86 6.91 8.62
CA SER A 19 6.60 7.50 7.31
C SER A 19 6.74 9.01 7.31
N PHE A 20 7.11 9.57 6.17
CA PHE A 20 7.26 11.01 6.01
C PHE A 20 7.06 11.43 4.54
N ILE A 21 6.72 12.70 4.34
CA ILE A 21 6.66 13.32 3.01
C ILE A 21 7.96 14.07 2.76
N ASN A 22 8.63 13.78 1.65
CA ASN A 22 9.89 14.44 1.30
C ASN A 22 9.67 15.75 0.50
N ARG A 23 10.77 16.46 0.18
CA ARG A 23 10.72 17.74 -0.55
C ARG A 23 10.22 17.59 -2.00
N GLN A 24 10.20 16.37 -2.54
CA GLN A 24 9.71 16.04 -3.88
C GLN A 24 8.21 15.73 -3.91
N LEU A 25 7.53 15.83 -2.76
CA LEU A 25 6.13 15.42 -2.57
C LEU A 25 5.92 13.93 -2.81
N GLU A 26 6.86 13.11 -2.33
CA GLU A 26 6.70 11.66 -2.26
C GLU A 26 6.42 11.27 -0.81
N LEU A 27 5.42 10.40 -0.62
CA LEU A 27 5.21 9.74 0.67
C LEU A 27 6.17 8.55 0.73
N ILE A 28 7.16 8.62 1.61
CA ILE A 28 7.99 7.48 1.99
C ILE A 28 7.24 6.71 3.08
N LEU A 29 6.59 5.60 2.71
CA LEU A 29 5.74 4.83 3.62
C LEU A 29 6.56 3.90 4.52
N ILE A 30 7.56 3.22 3.96
CA ILE A 30 8.47 2.33 4.70
C ILE A 30 9.91 2.75 4.38
N PRO A 31 10.56 3.56 5.24
CA PRO A 31 11.90 4.07 4.98
C PRO A 31 12.96 2.98 4.76
N LYS A 32 12.83 1.83 5.45
CA LYS A 32 13.81 0.74 5.40
C LYS A 32 14.02 0.18 3.99
N THR A 33 12.95 0.11 3.20
CA THR A 33 12.94 -0.41 1.83
C THR A 33 12.91 0.70 0.78
N ASN A 34 12.86 1.96 1.23
CA ASN A 34 12.50 3.10 0.38
C ASN A 34 11.21 2.78 -0.40
N THR A 35 10.16 2.36 0.31
CA THR A 35 8.84 2.12 -0.28
C THR A 35 8.09 3.43 -0.32
N TYR A 36 7.77 3.92 -1.51
CA TYR A 36 7.20 5.25 -1.68
C TYR A 36 6.25 5.36 -2.88
N PHE A 37 5.53 6.47 -2.94
CA PHE A 37 4.85 6.93 -4.15
C PHE A 37 4.76 8.45 -4.21
N SER A 38 4.62 8.99 -5.42
CA SER A 38 4.39 10.42 -5.66
C SER A 38 2.97 10.85 -5.28
N LEU A 39 2.85 11.98 -4.58
CA LEU A 39 1.57 12.63 -4.23
C LEU A 39 1.12 13.66 -5.27
N LYS A 40 1.97 14.00 -6.26
CA LYS A 40 1.68 15.07 -7.24
C LYS A 40 0.41 14.84 -8.06
N ASP A 41 0.04 13.58 -8.26
CA ASP A 41 -1.13 13.14 -9.02
C ASP A 41 -2.22 12.52 -8.13
N CYS A 42 -2.22 12.83 -6.83
CA CYS A 42 -3.25 12.37 -5.88
C CYS A 42 -4.21 13.51 -5.53
N PHE A 43 -5.44 13.42 -6.05
CA PHE A 43 -6.48 14.45 -5.85
C PHE A 43 -7.64 13.97 -4.99
N THR A 44 -7.77 12.67 -4.82
CA THR A 44 -8.84 12.00 -4.06
C THR A 44 -8.27 10.99 -3.07
N LYS A 45 -9.08 10.63 -2.07
CA LYS A 45 -8.79 9.49 -1.17
C LYS A 45 -8.49 8.20 -1.94
N LYS A 46 -9.24 7.95 -3.02
CA LYS A 46 -9.08 6.76 -3.87
C LYS A 46 -7.70 6.73 -4.55
N ASP A 47 -7.14 7.89 -4.89
CA ASP A 47 -5.79 7.95 -5.47
C ASP A 47 -4.74 7.50 -4.45
N ILE A 48 -4.85 7.94 -3.18
CA ILE A 48 -3.95 7.52 -2.09
C ILE A 48 -4.01 6.00 -1.90
N ILE A 49 -5.22 5.44 -1.77
CA ILE A 49 -5.42 3.99 -1.61
C ILE A 49 -4.86 3.23 -2.82
N SER A 50 -5.15 3.69 -4.04
CA SER A 50 -4.64 3.08 -5.27
C SER A 50 -3.11 3.06 -5.30
N LYS A 51 -2.47 4.17 -4.93
CA LYS A 51 -1.01 4.25 -4.88
C LYS A 51 -0.41 3.29 -3.85
N VAL A 52 -1.01 3.17 -2.66
CA VAL A 52 -0.56 2.20 -1.64
C VAL A 52 -0.61 0.77 -2.21
N LEU A 53 -1.74 0.39 -2.81
CA LEU A 53 -1.93 -0.95 -3.38
C LEU A 53 -0.95 -1.24 -4.53
N MET A 54 -0.72 -0.27 -5.42
CA MET A 54 0.15 -0.43 -6.59
C MET A 54 1.64 -0.41 -6.24
N TRP A 55 2.07 0.51 -5.36
CA TRP A 55 3.49 0.83 -5.19
C TRP A 55 4.09 0.29 -3.90
N CYS A 56 3.29 -0.01 -2.87
CA CYS A 56 3.80 -0.44 -1.57
C CYS A 56 3.73 -1.94 -1.33
N THR A 57 2.78 -2.64 -1.95
CA THR A 57 2.55 -4.09 -1.74
C THR A 57 3.72 -4.94 -2.21
N ARG A 58 4.47 -4.51 -3.23
CA ARG A 58 5.67 -5.19 -3.74
C ARG A 58 6.71 -5.44 -2.66
N ASP A 59 7.07 -4.41 -1.91
CA ASP A 59 8.15 -4.52 -0.93
C ASP A 59 7.73 -5.33 0.29
N ILE A 60 6.43 -5.24 0.66
CA ILE A 60 5.83 -6.08 1.69
C ILE A 60 5.84 -7.55 1.23
N ALA A 61 5.29 -7.87 0.06
CA ALA A 61 5.23 -9.23 -0.50
C ALA A 61 6.63 -9.87 -0.61
N LYS A 62 7.61 -9.13 -1.14
CA LYS A 62 8.97 -9.65 -1.30
C LYS A 62 9.69 -9.85 0.03
N ALA A 63 9.39 -9.06 1.06
CA ALA A 63 9.83 -9.22 2.45
C ALA A 63 11.32 -9.56 2.67
N ARG A 64 12.25 -9.08 1.84
CA ARG A 64 13.69 -9.42 1.95
C ARG A 64 14.62 -8.21 2.19
N PRO A 65 14.31 -7.26 3.08
CA PRO A 65 15.21 -6.13 3.36
C PRO A 65 16.39 -6.46 4.28
N TYR A 66 16.42 -7.64 4.90
CA TYR A 66 17.48 -8.07 5.81
C TYR A 66 18.13 -9.37 5.34
N GLN A 67 19.39 -9.57 5.75
CA GLN A 67 20.07 -10.85 5.59
C GLN A 67 19.48 -11.94 6.51
N GLN A 68 18.95 -11.55 7.67
CA GLN A 68 18.40 -12.48 8.65
C GLN A 68 16.93 -12.83 8.35
N GLN A 69 16.62 -14.11 8.12
CA GLN A 69 15.27 -14.58 7.81
C GLN A 69 14.23 -14.21 8.88
N LYS A 70 14.58 -14.29 10.17
CA LYS A 70 13.68 -13.91 11.27
C LYS A 70 13.21 -12.45 11.17
N ARG A 71 14.11 -11.54 10.77
CA ARG A 71 13.76 -10.11 10.60
C ARG A 71 12.91 -9.87 9.35
N ASN A 72 13.12 -10.65 8.31
CA ASN A 72 12.30 -10.63 7.10
C ASN A 72 10.86 -11.09 7.39
N ILE A 73 10.68 -12.14 8.21
CA ILE A 73 9.36 -12.58 8.66
C ILE A 73 8.66 -11.49 9.49
N ALA A 74 9.37 -10.90 10.46
CA ALA A 74 8.80 -9.80 11.25
C ALA A 74 8.41 -8.61 10.36
N PHE A 75 9.29 -8.23 9.41
CA PHE A 75 9.00 -7.17 8.45
C PHE A 75 7.73 -7.44 7.63
N TYR A 76 7.55 -8.68 7.13
CA TYR A 76 6.33 -9.05 6.41
C TYR A 76 5.09 -8.91 7.31
N VAL A 77 5.11 -9.54 8.48
CA VAL A 77 3.96 -9.60 9.40
C VAL A 77 3.56 -8.20 9.86
N ASP A 78 4.52 -7.37 10.28
CA ASP A 78 4.24 -6.04 10.79
C ASP A 78 3.63 -5.13 9.72
N ASN A 79 4.21 -5.12 8.51
CA ASN A 79 3.72 -4.25 7.44
C ASN A 79 2.41 -4.77 6.82
N ARG A 80 2.23 -6.09 6.72
CA ARG A 80 0.94 -6.69 6.34
C ARG A 80 -0.16 -6.27 7.34
N MET A 81 0.09 -6.41 8.64
CA MET A 81 -0.91 -6.07 9.66
C MET A 81 -1.25 -4.58 9.65
N ARG A 82 -0.27 -3.70 9.42
CA ARG A 82 -0.53 -2.25 9.26
C ARG A 82 -1.39 -1.97 8.02
N LEU A 83 -1.13 -2.66 6.91
CA LEU A 83 -1.91 -2.53 5.69
C LEU A 83 -3.35 -3.04 5.88
N GLU A 84 -3.55 -4.19 6.51
CA GLU A 84 -4.88 -4.73 6.84
C GLU A 84 -5.67 -3.78 7.75
N LYS A 85 -5.01 -3.23 8.79
CA LYS A 85 -5.60 -2.19 9.65
C LYS A 85 -5.98 -0.92 8.89
N TYR A 86 -5.16 -0.51 7.92
CA TYR A 86 -5.43 0.67 7.10
C TYR A 86 -6.65 0.46 6.21
N LEU A 87 -6.73 -0.69 5.54
CA LEU A 87 -7.82 -1.05 4.64
C LEU A 87 -9.11 -1.43 5.38
N GLY A 88 -8.99 -1.88 6.63
CA GLY A 88 -10.11 -2.35 7.44
C GLY A 88 -10.58 -3.76 7.08
N THR A 89 -9.74 -4.55 6.41
CA THR A 89 -10.00 -5.95 6.05
C THR A 89 -8.70 -6.74 5.95
N ASP A 90 -8.80 -8.05 6.11
CA ASP A 90 -7.70 -8.98 5.84
C ASP A 90 -7.47 -9.08 4.34
N ILE A 91 -6.19 -9.15 3.93
CA ILE A 91 -5.81 -9.24 2.51
C ILE A 91 -4.66 -10.21 2.29
N ASN A 92 -4.65 -10.85 1.12
CA ASN A 92 -3.47 -11.57 0.64
C ASN A 92 -2.56 -10.61 -0.13
N VAL A 93 -1.51 -10.10 0.53
CA VAL A 93 -0.59 -9.10 -0.04
C VAL A 93 0.11 -9.61 -1.30
N ASP A 94 0.42 -10.90 -1.39
CA ASP A 94 1.10 -11.49 -2.55
C ASP A 94 0.20 -11.45 -3.80
N VAL A 95 -1.10 -11.75 -3.63
CA VAL A 95 -2.09 -11.67 -4.71
C VAL A 95 -2.37 -10.22 -5.10
N VAL A 96 -2.51 -9.32 -4.12
CA VAL A 96 -2.66 -7.89 -4.40
C VAL A 96 -1.46 -7.36 -5.20
N TYR A 97 -0.23 -7.71 -4.80
CA TYR A 97 0.97 -7.34 -5.56
C TYR A 97 0.97 -7.94 -6.97
N HIS A 98 0.60 -9.21 -7.11
CA HIS A 98 0.56 -9.89 -8.39
C HIS A 98 -0.39 -9.20 -9.39
N CYS A 99 -1.62 -8.88 -8.96
CA CYS A 99 -2.65 -8.33 -9.84
C CYS A 99 -2.54 -6.80 -10.02
N LEU A 100 -2.16 -6.06 -8.98
CA LEU A 100 -2.24 -4.59 -8.95
C LEU A 100 -0.87 -3.90 -8.93
N GLY A 101 0.19 -4.64 -8.60
CA GLY A 101 1.54 -4.11 -8.40
C GLY A 101 2.06 -3.34 -9.60
N ASN A 102 2.82 -2.28 -9.34
CA ASN A 102 3.38 -1.36 -10.34
C ASN A 102 2.34 -0.72 -11.28
N GLY A 103 1.05 -0.73 -10.89
CA GLY A 103 -0.03 -0.16 -11.69
C GLY A 103 -0.32 -0.92 -12.98
N ILE A 104 -0.06 -2.24 -13.01
CA ILE A 104 -0.32 -3.10 -14.18
C ILE A 104 -1.77 -2.98 -14.66
N ASN A 105 -2.74 -2.95 -13.74
CA ASN A 105 -4.15 -2.81 -14.07
C ASN A 105 -4.85 -1.78 -13.16
N LYS A 106 -4.94 -0.54 -13.65
CA LYS A 106 -5.58 0.57 -12.91
C LYS A 106 -7.08 0.36 -12.74
N GLU A 107 -7.75 -0.18 -13.75
CA GLU A 107 -9.19 -0.44 -13.69
C GLU A 107 -9.52 -1.50 -12.65
N LEU A 108 -8.75 -2.60 -12.62
CA LEU A 108 -8.89 -3.63 -11.60
C LEU A 108 -8.61 -3.07 -10.19
N THR A 109 -7.63 -2.19 -10.05
CA THR A 109 -7.36 -1.52 -8.76
C THR A 109 -8.57 -0.72 -8.30
N HIS A 110 -9.19 0.05 -9.20
CA HIS A 110 -10.39 0.80 -8.86
C HIS A 110 -11.57 -0.11 -8.51
N LYS A 111 -11.80 -1.18 -9.27
CA LYS A 111 -12.84 -2.19 -8.98
C LYS A 111 -12.63 -2.83 -7.61
N PHE A 112 -11.39 -3.18 -7.28
CA PHE A 112 -11.03 -3.74 -5.98
C PHE A 112 -11.34 -2.76 -4.84
N ILE A 113 -10.98 -1.49 -4.98
CA ILE A 113 -11.31 -0.45 -3.98
C ILE A 113 -12.84 -0.27 -3.86
N ASP A 114 -13.56 -0.16 -4.98
CA ASP A 114 -15.00 0.08 -4.99
C ASP A 114 -15.80 -1.09 -4.40
N SER A 115 -15.25 -2.30 -4.45
CA SER A 115 -15.85 -3.49 -3.84
C SER A 115 -15.69 -3.57 -2.32
N GLY A 116 -14.98 -2.62 -1.71
CA GLY A 116 -14.57 -2.72 -0.31
C GLY A 116 -13.46 -3.75 -0.09
N PHE A 117 -12.52 -3.85 -1.04
CA PHE A 117 -11.36 -4.76 -1.01
C PHE A 117 -11.73 -6.25 -1.00
N ASN A 118 -12.79 -6.63 -1.73
CA ASN A 118 -13.18 -8.02 -1.88
C ASN A 118 -12.12 -8.82 -2.66
N MET A 119 -11.42 -9.73 -1.99
CA MET A 119 -10.34 -10.54 -2.57
C MET A 119 -10.80 -11.45 -3.71
N GLU A 120 -12.08 -11.83 -3.77
CA GLU A 120 -12.64 -12.62 -4.89
C GLU A 120 -12.41 -11.93 -6.25
N ILE A 121 -12.41 -10.59 -6.29
CA ILE A 121 -12.13 -9.83 -7.52
C ILE A 121 -10.72 -10.12 -8.05
N LEU A 122 -9.75 -10.32 -7.16
CA LEU A 122 -8.36 -10.57 -7.56
C LEU A 122 -8.11 -12.06 -7.82
N TYR A 123 -8.77 -12.96 -7.08
CA TYR A 123 -8.60 -14.40 -7.29
C TYR A 123 -9.09 -14.88 -8.66
N LEU A 124 -10.00 -14.16 -9.30
CA LEU A 124 -10.43 -14.42 -10.67
C LEU A 124 -9.35 -14.12 -11.74
N GLU A 125 -8.26 -13.45 -11.35
CA GLU A 125 -7.17 -13.00 -12.23
C GLU A 125 -5.87 -13.80 -12.03
N VAL A 126 -5.86 -14.79 -11.12
CA VAL A 126 -4.71 -15.64 -10.74
C VAL A 126 -4.87 -17.08 -11.28
#